data_AF-A0A831SN24-F1
#
_entry.id   AF-A0A831SN24-F1
#
_cell.length_a   1.000
_cell.length_b   1.000
_cell.length_c   1.000
_cell.angle_alpha   90.00
_cell.angle_beta   90.00
_cell.angle_gamma   90.00
#
_symmetry.space_group_name_H-M   'P 1'
#
loop_
_entity.id
_entity.type
_entity.pdbx_description
1 polymer ?
#
loop_
_entity_poly.entity_id
_entity_poly.type
_entity_poly.pdbx_seq_one_letter_code
_entity_poly.pdbx_strand_id
1 'polypeptide(L)'
;MKGKKFLVTGGAGFIGSNLVEKLVENNDVVVVDNLHTGSLENLKEFKNKVKFINKSCGEITSEDIGEIDGIFHIGIYSSSPMYKEDRSLVGKAINDFLTILELARREKCKIVFASS
;
A
#
# COMPACT_ATOMS: atom_id res chain seq x y z
N MET A 1 -12.13 7.47 -11.00
CA MET A 1 -12.39 8.24 -9.76
C MET A 1 -11.56 9.51 -9.84
N LYS A 2 -12.10 10.68 -9.46
CA LYS A 2 -11.39 11.97 -9.53
C LYS A 2 -11.61 12.76 -8.24
N GLY A 3 -10.61 13.56 -7.84
CA GLY A 3 -10.69 14.42 -6.66
C GLY A 3 -10.82 13.64 -5.35
N LYS A 4 -10.23 12.44 -5.31
CA LYS A 4 -10.24 11.54 -4.15
C LYS A 4 -8.82 11.34 -3.62
N LYS A 5 -8.69 10.87 -2.39
CA LYS A 5 -7.42 10.51 -1.79
C LYS A 5 -7.33 9.01 -1.51
N PHE A 6 -6.33 8.36 -2.08
CA PHE A 6 -6.15 6.91 -1.98
C PHE A 6 -4.86 6.54 -1.25
N LEU A 7 -4.96 5.53 -0.39
CA LEU A 7 -3.81 4.82 0.14
C LEU A 7 -3.50 3.61 -0.75
N VAL A 8 -2.26 3.47 -1.18
CA VAL A 8 -1.76 2.29 -1.91
C VAL A 8 -0.62 1.66 -1.12
N THR A 9 -0.86 0.48 -0.54
CA THR A 9 0.22 -0.32 0.06
C THR A 9 0.90 -1.16 -1.03
N GLY A 10 2.22 -1.35 -0.94
CA GLY A 10 2.98 -2.06 -1.97
C GLY A 10 3.10 -1.26 -3.28
N GLY A 11 2.89 0.07 -3.21
CA GLY A 11 2.84 0.94 -4.38
C GLY A 11 4.16 1.09 -5.12
N ALA A 12 5.29 0.72 -4.51
CA ALA A 12 6.59 0.70 -5.18
C ALA A 12 6.90 -0.68 -5.82
N GLY A 13 6.00 -1.66 -5.72
CA GLY A 13 6.08 -2.94 -6.41
C GLY A 13 5.52 -2.90 -7.84
N PHE A 14 5.61 -4.03 -8.57
CA PHE A 14 5.23 -4.11 -9.98
C PHE A 14 3.77 -3.71 -10.28
N ILE A 15 2.80 -4.35 -9.61
CA ILE A 15 1.38 -4.04 -9.81
C ILE A 15 1.03 -2.68 -9.19
N GLY A 16 1.57 -2.43 -7.98
CA GLY A 16 1.31 -1.21 -7.23
C GLY A 16 1.71 0.05 -7.98
N SER A 17 2.88 0.08 -8.63
CA SER A 17 3.37 1.28 -9.30
C SER A 17 2.55 1.65 -10.53
N ASN A 18 2.08 0.66 -11.29
CA ASN A 18 1.17 0.86 -12.41
C ASN A 18 -0.19 1.41 -11.95
N LEU A 19 -0.71 0.93 -10.81
CA LEU A 19 -1.92 1.49 -10.21
C LEU A 19 -1.71 2.93 -9.77
N VAL A 20 -0.59 3.22 -9.09
CA VAL A 20 -0.26 4.57 -8.64
C VAL A 20 -0.16 5.52 -9.82
N GLU A 21 0.54 5.16 -10.89
CA GLU A 21 0.69 5.94 -12.12
C GLU A 21 -0.67 6.42 -12.65
N LYS A 22 -1.69 5.55 -12.66
CA LYS A 22 -3.04 5.89 -13.12
C LYS A 22 -3.84 6.70 -12.11
N LEU A 23 -3.67 6.46 -10.81
CA LEU A 23 -4.40 7.18 -9.78
C LEU A 23 -3.95 8.65 -9.67
N VAL A 24 -2.64 8.91 -9.72
CA VAL A 24 -2.05 10.26 -9.54
C VAL A 24 -2.43 11.26 -10.63
N GLU A 25 -2.98 10.81 -11.75
CA GLU A 25 -3.45 11.71 -12.82
C GLU A 25 -4.63 12.59 -12.38
N ASN A 26 -5.45 12.12 -11.43
CA ASN A 26 -6.69 12.81 -11.03
C ASN A 26 -6.98 12.74 -9.52
N ASN A 27 -6.06 12.23 -8.71
CA ASN A 27 -6.28 11.93 -7.28
C ASN A 27 -5.02 12.18 -6.47
N ASP A 28 -5.18 12.42 -5.17
CA ASP A 28 -4.09 12.42 -4.21
C ASP A 28 -3.75 10.98 -3.84
N VAL A 29 -2.46 10.62 -3.89
CA VAL A 29 -2.02 9.26 -3.60
C VAL A 29 -0.97 9.24 -2.51
N VAL A 30 -1.24 8.44 -1.48
CA VAL A 30 -0.29 8.08 -0.44
C VAL A 30 0.20 6.67 -0.71
N VAL A 31 1.51 6.50 -0.88
CA VAL A 31 2.14 5.19 -1.08
C VAL A 31 2.83 4.78 0.22
N VAL A 32 2.50 3.58 0.70
CA VAL A 32 3.21 2.92 1.79
C VAL A 32 3.91 1.68 1.25
N ASP A 33 5.22 1.63 1.38
CA ASP A 33 6.02 0.49 0.93
C ASP A 33 7.29 0.41 1.79
N ASN A 34 7.69 -0.81 2.17
CA ASN A 34 8.91 -1.06 2.94
C ASN A 34 10.12 -1.38 2.05
N LEU A 35 9.95 -1.35 0.73
CA LEU A 35 10.97 -1.64 -0.27
C LEU A 35 11.58 -3.05 -0.16
N HIS A 36 10.86 -4.02 0.43
CA HIS A 36 11.34 -5.40 0.55
C HIS A 36 11.58 -6.05 -0.81
N THR A 37 10.62 -5.90 -1.73
CA THR A 37 10.78 -6.24 -3.16
C THR A 37 10.46 -5.08 -4.09
N GLY A 38 9.93 -3.97 -3.57
CA GLY A 38 9.63 -2.76 -4.31
C GLY A 38 10.87 -1.89 -4.54
N SER A 39 10.75 -0.90 -5.42
CA SER A 39 11.83 0.06 -5.71
C SER A 39 11.26 1.45 -5.96
N LEU A 40 11.92 2.47 -5.43
CA LEU A 40 11.59 3.87 -5.70
C LEU A 40 11.73 4.24 -7.18
N GLU A 41 12.55 3.50 -7.94
CA GLU A 41 12.66 3.70 -9.38
C GLU A 41 11.33 3.45 -10.11
N ASN A 42 10.46 2.59 -9.56
CA ASN A 42 9.13 2.36 -10.12
C ASN A 42 8.20 3.57 -9.97
N LEU A 43 8.56 4.54 -9.11
CA LEU A 43 7.79 5.77 -8.87
C LEU A 43 8.45 7.00 -9.53
N LYS A 44 9.62 6.86 -10.18
CA LYS A 44 10.49 7.99 -10.54
C LYS A 44 9.81 9.11 -11.33
N GLU A 45 8.88 8.75 -12.24
CA GLU A 45 8.20 9.70 -13.13
C GLU A 45 7.12 10.53 -12.41
N PHE A 46 6.60 10.03 -11.29
CA PHE A 46 5.51 10.65 -10.54
C PHE A 46 5.81 10.76 -9.04
N LYS A 47 7.08 10.64 -8.63
CA LYS A 47 7.51 10.74 -7.23
C LYS A 47 7.09 12.05 -6.56
N ASN A 48 7.01 13.14 -7.34
CA ASN A 48 6.60 14.47 -6.84
C ASN A 48 5.07 14.63 -6.77
N LYS A 49 4.30 13.64 -7.24
CA LYS A 49 2.84 13.61 -7.21
C LYS A 49 2.27 12.65 -6.15
N VAL A 50 3.15 12.00 -5.39
CA VAL A 50 2.77 11.05 -4.34
C VAL A 50 3.37 11.46 -3.00
N LYS A 51 2.66 11.17 -1.92
CA LYS A 51 3.26 11.12 -0.59
C LYS A 51 3.80 9.71 -0.36
N PHE A 52 5.12 9.55 -0.35
CA PHE A 52 5.76 8.26 -0.07
C PHE A 52 6.07 8.09 1.42
N ILE A 53 5.74 6.93 1.98
CA ILE A 53 5.99 6.54 3.36
C ILE A 53 6.78 5.23 3.35
N ASN A 54 8.04 5.29 3.76
CA ASN A 54 8.92 4.12 3.82
C ASN A 54 8.72 3.36 5.15
N LYS A 55 7.67 2.55 5.23
CA LYS A 55 7.30 1.76 6.42
C LYS A 55 6.64 0.44 6.02
N SER A 56 6.62 -0.54 6.92
CA SER A 56 5.67 -1.65 6.79
C SER A 56 4.24 -1.12 6.93
N CYS A 57 3.29 -1.68 6.20
CA CYS A 57 1.90 -1.23 6.31
C CYS A 57 1.26 -1.56 7.67
N GLY A 58 1.78 -2.51 8.44
CA GLY A 58 1.39 -2.72 9.83
C GLY A 58 1.87 -1.65 10.82
N GLU A 59 2.76 -0.75 10.41
CA GLU A 59 3.36 0.29 11.27
C GLU A 59 2.81 1.69 11.02
N ILE A 60 1.85 1.82 10.10
CA ILE A 60 1.28 3.11 9.74
C ILE A 60 0.17 3.51 10.70
N THR A 61 0.06 4.82 10.95
CA THR A 61 -1.03 5.39 11.75
C THR A 61 -1.92 6.31 10.91
N SER A 62 -3.10 6.68 11.43
CA SER A 62 -3.96 7.66 10.76
C SER A 62 -3.26 9.02 10.60
N GLU A 63 -2.35 9.39 11.50
CA GLU A 63 -1.59 10.64 11.41
C GLU A 63 -0.56 10.61 10.26
N ASP A 64 0.02 9.45 9.97
CA ASP A 64 0.91 9.27 8.82
C ASP A 64 0.20 9.54 7.49
N ILE A 65 -1.11 9.23 7.41
CA ILE A 65 -1.84 9.16 6.14
C ILE A 65 -2.81 10.33 5.98
N GLY A 66 -3.44 10.76 7.07
CA GLY A 66 -4.61 11.65 7.10
C GLY A 66 -5.87 10.96 6.56
N GLU A 67 -6.94 11.73 6.37
CA GLU A 67 -8.20 11.23 5.81
C GLU A 67 -8.00 10.64 4.41
N ILE A 68 -8.71 9.55 4.12
CA ILE A 68 -8.66 8.81 2.85
C ILE A 68 -10.07 8.37 2.40
N ASP A 69 -10.29 8.35 1.09
CA ASP A 69 -11.55 7.89 0.50
C ASP A 69 -11.57 6.38 0.19
N GLY A 70 -10.39 5.75 0.13
CA GLY A 70 -10.26 4.33 -0.15
C GLY A 70 -8.83 3.80 -0.06
N ILE A 71 -8.73 2.48 0.05
CA ILE A 71 -7.45 1.76 0.17
C ILE A 71 -7.33 0.72 -0.94
N PHE A 72 -6.16 0.67 -1.55
CA PHE A 72 -5.69 -0.44 -2.36
C PHE A 72 -4.58 -1.19 -1.60
N HIS A 73 -4.90 -2.40 -1.12
CA HIS A 73 -3.97 -3.25 -0.40
C HIS A 73 -3.31 -4.28 -1.33
N ILE A 74 -2.11 -3.94 -1.83
CA ILE A 74 -1.35 -4.77 -2.78
C ILE A 74 0.00 -5.21 -2.16
N GLY A 75 0.44 -4.56 -1.08
CA GLY A 75 1.68 -4.86 -0.39
C GLY A 75 1.57 -6.11 0.48
N ILE A 76 1.81 -7.28 -0.12
CA ILE A 76 1.91 -8.58 0.55
C ILE A 76 3.13 -9.35 0.03
N TYR A 77 3.67 -10.26 0.84
CA TYR A 77 4.73 -11.18 0.39
C TYR A 77 4.17 -12.09 -0.73
N SER A 78 4.76 -11.98 -1.92
CA SER A 78 4.09 -12.37 -3.17
C SER A 78 4.32 -13.82 -3.61
N SER A 79 5.18 -14.58 -2.94
CA SER A 79 5.55 -15.91 -3.42
C SER A 79 5.66 -16.95 -2.31
N SER A 80 5.20 -18.18 -2.60
CA SER A 80 5.33 -19.32 -1.69
C SER A 80 6.77 -19.62 -1.26
N PRO A 81 7.81 -19.46 -2.11
CA PRO A 81 9.20 -19.57 -1.69
C PRO A 81 9.56 -18.67 -0.49
N MET A 82 9.10 -17.42 -0.47
CA MET A 82 9.40 -16.50 0.65
C MET A 82 8.85 -17.02 1.97
N TYR A 83 7.62 -17.53 1.98
CA TYR A 83 7.01 -18.11 3.19
C TYR A 83 7.64 -19.44 3.61
N LYS A 84 8.25 -20.18 2.67
CA LYS A 84 9.01 -21.40 3.00
C LYS A 84 10.34 -21.07 3.66
N GLU A 85 10.99 -20.00 3.21
CA GLU A 85 12.24 -19.50 3.77
C GLU A 85 12.02 -18.89 5.15
N ASP A 86 11.01 -18.03 5.30
CA ASP A 86 10.60 -17.45 6.58
C ASP A 86 9.09 -17.59 6.80
N ARG A 87 8.74 -18.53 7.69
CA ARG A 87 7.33 -18.79 8.06
C ARG A 87 6.71 -17.66 8.88
N SER A 88 7.52 -16.81 9.53
CA SER A 88 7.01 -15.67 10.31
C SER A 88 6.28 -14.65 9.42
N LEU A 89 6.62 -14.61 8.13
CA LEU A 89 5.98 -13.76 7.14
C LEU A 89 4.48 -14.01 7.01
N VAL A 90 3.99 -15.21 7.33
CA VAL A 90 2.55 -15.50 7.35
C VAL A 90 1.85 -14.66 8.41
N GLY A 91 2.37 -14.71 9.65
CA GLY A 91 1.83 -13.91 10.76
C GLY A 91 1.99 -12.42 10.49
N LYS A 92 3.13 -12.01 9.92
CA LYS A 92 3.37 -10.63 9.55
C LYS A 92 2.38 -10.12 8.49
N ALA A 93 2.14 -10.89 7.42
CA ALA A 93 1.16 -10.52 6.39
C ALA A 93 -0.26 -10.36 6.96
N ILE A 94 -0.67 -11.25 7.86
CA ILE A 94 -1.97 -11.18 8.53
C ILE A 94 -2.05 -9.92 9.41
N ASN A 95 -1.03 -9.68 10.25
CA ASN A 95 -1.02 -8.52 11.15
C ASN A 95 -0.96 -7.19 10.38
N ASP A 96 -0.13 -7.12 9.34
CA ASP A 96 -0.06 -5.98 8.43
C ASP A 96 -1.44 -5.71 7.79
N PHE A 97 -2.16 -6.74 7.34
CA PHE A 97 -3.50 -6.58 6.77
C PHE A 97 -4.55 -6.20 7.82
N LEU A 98 -4.46 -6.70 9.06
CA LEU A 98 -5.33 -6.28 10.17
C LEU A 98 -5.22 -4.78 10.44
N THR A 99 -4.01 -4.21 10.41
CA THR A 99 -3.81 -2.76 10.52
C THR A 99 -4.55 -2.01 9.40
N ILE A 100 -4.52 -2.52 8.18
CA ILE A 100 -5.22 -1.91 7.04
C ILE A 100 -6.75 -2.02 7.16
N LEU A 101 -7.26 -3.16 7.62
CA LEU A 101 -8.68 -3.35 7.88
C LEU A 101 -9.19 -2.38 8.96
N GLU A 102 -8.41 -2.22 10.04
CA GLU A 102 -8.77 -1.35 11.14
C GLU A 102 -8.72 0.14 10.74
N LEU A 103 -7.74 0.52 9.91
CA LEU A 103 -7.69 1.84 9.30
C LEU A 103 -8.94 2.11 8.46
N ALA A 104 -9.33 1.20 7.56
CA ALA A 104 -10.53 1.41 6.76
C ALA A 104 -11.81 1.48 7.58
N ARG A 105 -11.91 0.68 8.66
CA ARG A 105 -13.03 0.73 9.59
C ARG A 105 -13.13 2.11 10.26
N ARG A 106 -11.99 2.68 10.70
CA ARG A 106 -11.92 4.02 11.32
C ARG A 106 -12.29 5.12 10.34
N GLU A 107 -11.71 5.09 9.14
CA GLU A 107 -11.92 6.09 8.08
C GLU A 107 -13.25 5.88 7.31
N LYS A 108 -13.97 4.79 7.60
CA LYS A 108 -15.23 4.38 6.93
C LYS A 108 -15.10 4.30 5.41
N CYS A 109 -13.94 3.87 4.93
CA CYS A 109 -13.64 3.78 3.51
C CYS A 109 -13.68 2.33 3.00
N LYS A 110 -13.76 2.17 1.67
CA LYS A 110 -13.70 0.85 1.04
C LYS A 110 -12.25 0.38 0.87
N ILE A 111 -12.03 -0.92 0.93
CA ILE A 111 -10.77 -1.57 0.59
C ILE A 111 -10.95 -2.41 -0.67
N VAL A 112 -9.97 -2.35 -1.55
CA VAL A 112 -9.71 -3.37 -2.59
C VAL A 112 -8.39 -4.03 -2.22
N PHE A 113 -8.35 -5.36 -2.07
CA PHE A 113 -7.13 -6.09 -1.72
C PHE A 113 -6.80 -7.16 -2.77
N ALA A 114 -5.50 -7.42 -2.95
CA ALA A 114 -5.02 -8.51 -3.78
C ALA A 114 -5.09 -9.83 -2.99
N SER A 115 -5.73 -10.85 -3.59
CA SER A 115 -5.87 -12.20 -3.03
C SER A 115 -5.23 -13.24 -3.95
N SER A 116 -5.05 -14.48 -3.48
CA SER A 116 -4.46 -15.61 -4.20
C SER A 116 -5.14 -16.92 -3.84
#